data_AF-A0A3B4B2C7-F1
#
_entry.id   AF-A0A3B4B2C7-F1
#
_cell.length_a   1.000
_cell.length_b   1.000
_cell.length_c   1.000
_cell.angle_alpha   90.00
_cell.angle_beta   90.00
_cell.angle_gamma   90.00
#
_symmetry.space_group_name_H-M   'P 1'
#
loop_
_entity.id
_entity.type
_entity.pdbx_description
1 polymer ?
#
loop_
_entity_poly.entity_id
_entity_poly.type
_entity_poly.pdbx_seq_one_letter_code
_entity_poly.pdbx_strand_id
1 'polypeptide(L)'
;MSVYYVPVVISDGDFPMQSSTSTLTVKVCTCDREGNMKLCNAEAMTARAGLSTGALVAILLCVIILLSDFNLSYFPPFKIPHCQYKKICRKYYKKTQKT
;
A
#
# COMPACT_ATOMS: atom_id res chain seq x y z
N MET A 1 6.97 14.39 -19.35
CA MET A 1 6.05 13.24 -19.47
C MET A 1 4.91 13.69 -20.35
N SER A 2 4.75 13.09 -21.52
CA SER A 2 3.71 13.48 -22.48
C SER A 2 2.67 12.37 -22.57
N VAL A 3 1.39 12.74 -22.53
CA VAL A 3 0.26 11.82 -22.61
C VAL A 3 -0.48 12.08 -23.91
N TYR A 4 -0.72 11.03 -24.68
CA TYR A 4 -1.42 11.08 -25.96
C TYR A 4 -2.69 10.24 -25.88
N TYR A 5 -3.79 10.78 -26.38
CA TYR A 5 -5.07 10.10 -26.47
C TYR A 5 -5.30 9.67 -27.90
N VAL A 6 -5.32 8.37 -28.14
CA VAL A 6 -5.42 7.78 -29.48
C VAL A 6 -6.80 7.13 -29.60
N PRO A 7 -7.68 7.64 -30.48
CA PRO A 7 -8.95 6.96 -30.75
C PRO A 7 -8.68 5.68 -31.53
N VAL A 8 -9.33 4.60 -31.12
CA VAL A 8 -9.28 3.29 -31.74
C VAL A 8 -10.69 2.87 -32.08
N VAL A 9 -10.92 2.56 -33.36
CA VAL A 9 -12.18 2.06 -33.85
C VAL A 9 -12.10 0.54 -33.88
N ILE A 10 -13.00 -0.12 -33.18
CA ILE A 10 -13.15 -1.58 -33.12
C ILE A 10 -14.42 -1.91 -33.88
N SER A 11 -14.36 -2.76 -34.89
CA SER A 11 -15.53 -3.21 -35.64
C SER A 11 -15.70 -4.71 -35.52
N ASP A 12 -16.94 -5.19 -35.43
CA ASP A 12 -17.24 -6.61 -35.60
C ASP A 12 -17.17 -7.00 -37.10
N GLY A 13 -17.03 -8.29 -37.37
CA GLY A 13 -16.99 -8.84 -38.73
C GLY A 13 -18.35 -9.33 -39.23
N ASP A 14 -19.42 -9.04 -38.49
CA ASP A 14 -20.77 -9.56 -38.71
C ASP A 14 -21.63 -8.56 -39.53
N PHE A 15 -22.84 -8.98 -39.92
CA PHE A 15 -23.79 -8.13 -40.65
C PHE A 15 -25.11 -8.01 -39.89
N PRO A 16 -25.58 -6.78 -39.55
CA PRO A 16 -24.96 -5.48 -39.86
C PRO A 16 -23.69 -5.22 -39.04
N MET A 17 -22.70 -4.60 -39.68
CA MET A 17 -21.40 -4.33 -39.07
C MET A 17 -21.55 -3.22 -38.02
N GLN A 18 -21.14 -3.50 -36.79
CA GLN A 18 -21.15 -2.58 -35.66
C GLN A 18 -19.72 -2.15 -35.32
N SER A 19 -19.54 -0.85 -35.11
CA SER A 19 -18.25 -0.28 -34.70
C SER A 19 -18.36 0.50 -33.40
N SER A 20 -17.38 0.35 -32.51
CA SER A 20 -17.21 1.11 -31.27
C SER A 20 -15.91 1.91 -31.33
N THR A 21 -15.94 3.16 -30.85
CA THR A 21 -14.74 4.00 -30.74
C THR A 21 -14.30 4.06 -29.28
N SER A 22 -13.11 3.56 -29.00
CA SER A 22 -12.48 3.55 -27.68
C SER A 22 -11.24 4.45 -27.68
N THR A 23 -10.93 5.11 -26.56
CA THR A 23 -9.73 5.95 -26.47
C THR A 23 -8.63 5.22 -25.71
N LEU A 24 -7.47 5.02 -26.34
CA LEU A 24 -6.28 4.50 -25.68
C LEU A 24 -5.41 5.65 -25.19
N THR A 25 -4.90 5.53 -23.97
CA THR A 25 -4.00 6.52 -23.36
C THR A 25 -2.56 6.03 -23.45
N VAL A 26 -1.73 6.71 -24.22
CA VAL A 26 -0.31 6.39 -24.40
C VAL A 26 0.54 7.37 -23.59
N LYS A 27 1.38 6.85 -22.70
CA LYS A 27 2.33 7.63 -21.91
C LYS A 27 3.73 7.49 -22.51
N VAL A 28 4.35 8.61 -22.87
CA VAL A 28 5.71 8.63 -23.42
C VAL A 28 6.69 9.16 -22.38
N CYS A 29 7.80 8.44 -22.27
CA CYS A 29 8.87 8.72 -21.33
C CYS A 29 10.15 9.15 -22.05
N THR A 30 11.00 9.85 -21.32
CA THR A 30 12.33 10.23 -21.79
C THR A 30 13.31 9.08 -21.59
N CYS A 31 14.03 8.72 -22.65
CA CYS A 31 15.12 7.74 -22.63
C CYS A 31 16.48 8.45 -22.72
N ASP A 32 17.54 7.82 -22.21
CA ASP A 32 18.92 8.23 -22.46
C ASP A 32 19.43 7.78 -23.83
N ARG A 33 20.67 8.17 -24.17
CA ARG A 33 21.30 7.89 -25.47
C ARG A 33 21.56 6.40 -25.67
N GLU A 34 21.69 5.67 -24.57
CA GLU A 34 21.87 4.23 -24.52
C GLU A 34 20.52 3.48 -24.54
N GLY A 35 19.39 4.20 -24.59
CA GLY A 35 18.04 3.64 -24.67
C GLY A 35 17.42 3.24 -23.33
N ASN A 36 18.08 3.56 -22.21
CA ASN A 36 17.53 3.31 -20.88
C ASN A 36 16.50 4.37 -20.51
N MET A 37 15.36 3.90 -20.02
CA MET A 37 14.30 4.72 -19.45
C MET A 37 14.82 5.50 -18.24
N LYS A 38 14.87 6.84 -18.31
CA LYS A 38 15.24 7.68 -17.15
C LYS A 38 14.04 8.00 -16.27
N LEU A 39 12.84 8.10 -16.84
CA LEU A 39 11.66 8.54 -16.10
C LEU A 39 10.35 8.01 -16.73
N CYS A 40 9.87 6.86 -16.25
CA CYS A 40 8.45 6.47 -16.33
C CYS A 40 7.96 6.07 -14.93
N ASN A 41 8.10 6.96 -13.96
CA ASN A 41 7.48 6.68 -12.67
C ASN A 41 5.96 6.86 -12.85
N ALA A 42 5.24 5.75 -13.00
CA ALA A 42 3.97 5.60 -12.31
C ALA A 42 4.26 6.05 -10.89
N GLU A 43 3.57 7.10 -10.43
CA GLU A 43 3.78 7.69 -9.11
C GLU A 43 4.24 6.61 -8.15
N ALA A 44 5.50 6.72 -7.74
CA ALA A 44 6.06 5.89 -6.71
C ALA A 44 5.03 5.98 -5.58
N MET A 45 4.20 4.94 -5.46
CA MET A 45 3.17 4.75 -4.45
C MET A 45 3.87 4.39 -3.13
N THR A 46 4.96 5.12 -2.88
CA THR A 46 5.98 5.02 -1.86
C THR A 46 6.50 6.41 -1.46
N ALA A 47 6.27 7.49 -2.23
CA ALA A 47 6.74 8.85 -1.84
C ALA A 47 5.63 9.79 -1.31
N ARG A 48 4.36 9.39 -1.44
CA ARG A 48 3.34 9.74 -0.45
C ARG A 48 2.85 8.45 0.16
N ALA A 49 3.73 7.75 0.87
CA ALA A 49 3.26 7.07 2.07
C ALA A 49 2.76 8.18 3.01
N GLY A 50 1.56 8.69 2.74
CA GLY A 50 0.72 9.34 3.73
C GLY A 50 0.33 8.27 4.72
N LEU A 51 1.32 7.77 5.47
CA LEU A 51 1.07 6.97 6.64
C LEU A 51 0.29 7.92 7.54
N SER A 52 -1.04 7.74 7.54
CA SER A 52 -1.91 8.40 8.50
C SER A 52 -1.26 8.25 9.88
N THR A 53 -1.40 9.25 10.74
CA THR A 53 -0.87 9.21 12.11
C THR A 53 -1.23 7.89 12.81
N GLY A 54 -2.39 7.29 12.49
CA GLY A 54 -2.79 5.97 12.96
C GLY A 54 -1.89 4.80 12.51
N ALA A 55 -1.37 4.82 11.29
CA ALA A 55 -0.46 3.80 10.79
C ALA A 55 0.92 3.89 11.46
N LEU A 56 1.42 5.11 11.72
CA LEU A 56 2.65 5.32 12.48
C LEU A 56 2.50 4.82 13.93
N VAL A 57 1.37 5.13 14.58
CA VAL A 57 1.06 4.63 15.93
C VAL A 57 0.97 3.11 15.96
N ALA A 58 0.33 2.49 14.97
CA ALA A 58 0.24 1.03 14.89
C ALA A 58 1.62 0.36 14.76
N ILE A 59 2.50 0.88 13.91
CA ILE A 59 3.86 0.34 13.73
C ILE A 59 4.67 0.49 15.02
N LEU A 60 4.65 1.67 15.65
CA LEU A 60 5.36 1.89 16.92
C LEU A 60 4.88 0.94 18.02
N LEU A 61 3.56 0.74 18.13
CA LEU A 61 3.00 -0.21 19.09
C LEU A 61 3.45 -1.64 18.77
N CYS A 62 3.44 -2.07 17.51
CA CYS A 62 3.92 -3.41 17.13
C CYS A 62 5.37 -3.65 17.54
N VAL A 63 6.26 -2.68 17.31
CA VAL A 63 7.68 -2.78 17.69
C VAL A 63 7.84 -2.86 19.20
N ILE A 64 7.10 -2.04 19.97
CA ILE A 64 7.13 -2.07 21.43
C ILE A 64 6.65 -3.42 21.97
N ILE A 65 5.56 -3.97 21.43
CA ILE A 65 5.02 -5.28 21.85
C ILE A 65 6.06 -6.38 21.60
N LEU A 66 6.62 -6.45 20.38
CA LEU A 66 7.63 -7.45 20.03
C LEU A 66 8.91 -7.33 20.87
N LEU A 67 9.38 -6.11 21.12
CA LEU A 67 10.54 -5.87 21.99
C LEU A 67 10.24 -6.18 23.46
N SER A 68 9.02 -5.93 23.93
CA SER A 68 8.61 -6.24 25.29
C SER A 68 8.53 -7.74 25.51
N ASP A 69 7.98 -8.49 24.54
CA ASP A 69 7.97 -9.96 24.56
C ASP A 69 9.40 -10.52 24.51
N PHE A 70 10.30 -9.90 23.74
CA PHE A 70 11.72 -10.29 23.69
C PHE A 70 12.48 -9.98 24.99
N ASN A 71 12.24 -8.83 25.61
CA ASN A 71 12.86 -8.43 26.89
C ASN A 71 12.32 -9.24 28.08
N LEU A 72 11.03 -9.64 28.06
CA LEU A 72 10.46 -10.52 29.08
C LEU A 72 11.06 -11.93 29.05
N SER A 73 11.64 -12.34 27.91
CA SER A 73 12.34 -13.62 27.78
C SER A 73 13.81 -13.57 28.22
N TYR A 74 14.39 -12.37 28.44
CA TYR A 74 15.79 -12.17 28.83
C TYR A 74 15.98 -11.84 30.33
N PHE A 75 14.90 -11.53 31.06
CA PHE A 75 14.94 -11.28 32.51
C PHE A 75 14.23 -12.41 33.29
N PRO A 76 14.89 -13.10 34.25
CA PRO A 76 14.28 -14.16 35.05
C PRO A 76 13.20 -13.59 36.01
N PRO A 77 12.35 -14.45 36.63
CA PRO A 77 10.89 -14.28 36.59
C PRO A 77 10.38 -13.25 37.60
N PHE A 78 9.94 -12.09 37.11
CA PHE A 78 8.79 -11.43 37.72
C PHE A 78 7.55 -11.95 36.98
N LYS A 79 6.80 -12.84 37.65
CA LYS A 79 5.61 -13.53 37.12
C LYS A 79 4.47 -12.51 36.93
N ILE A 80 4.57 -11.64 35.93
CA ILE A 80 3.43 -10.89 35.44
C ILE A 80 2.59 -11.92 34.69
N PRO A 81 1.40 -12.30 35.17
CA PRO A 81 0.62 -13.34 34.53
C PRO A 81 0.32 -12.88 33.10
N HIS A 82 0.85 -13.61 32.12
CA HIS A 82 0.61 -13.45 30.67
C HIS A 82 -0.89 -13.25 30.33
N CYS A 83 -1.77 -13.73 31.20
CA CYS A 83 -3.22 -13.52 31.17
C CYS A 83 -3.66 -12.05 31.39
N GLN A 84 -2.99 -11.27 32.24
CA GLN A 84 -3.28 -9.84 32.44
C GLN A 84 -2.92 -9.02 31.20
N TYR A 85 -1.77 -9.29 30.57
CA TYR A 85 -1.36 -8.60 29.35
C TYR A 85 -2.34 -8.87 28.19
N LYS A 86 -2.71 -10.14 27.97
CA LYS A 86 -3.75 -10.49 26.97
C LYS A 86 -5.10 -9.82 27.25
N LYS A 87 -5.51 -9.69 28.52
CA LYS A 87 -6.75 -8.98 28.89
C LYS A 87 -6.66 -7.48 28.60
N ILE A 88 -5.53 -6.83 28.89
CA ILE A 88 -5.29 -5.41 28.61
C ILE A 88 -5.27 -5.16 27.11
N CYS A 89 -4.53 -5.94 26.33
CA CYS A 89 -4.52 -5.84 24.87
C CYS A 89 -5.92 -6.08 24.27
N ARG A 90 -6.68 -7.06 24.77
CA ARG A 90 -8.05 -7.33 24.28
C ARG A 90 -9.02 -6.20 24.65
N LYS A 91 -8.85 -5.56 25.81
CA LYS A 91 -9.62 -4.37 26.24
C LYS A 91 -9.25 -3.14 25.41
N TYR A 92 -7.96 -2.94 25.12
CA TYR A 92 -7.47 -1.85 24.29
C TYR A 92 -7.91 -2.01 22.84
N TYR A 93 -7.75 -3.19 22.25
CA TYR A 93 -8.22 -3.52 20.90
C TYR A 93 -9.73 -3.31 20.74
N LYS A 94 -10.53 -3.76 21.72
CA LYS A 94 -11.99 -3.48 21.74
C LYS A 94 -12.32 -2.00 21.91
N LYS A 95 -11.44 -1.20 22.53
CA LYS A 95 -11.63 0.25 22.69
C LYS A 95 -11.36 1.00 21.38
N THR A 96 -10.33 0.57 20.63
CA THR A 96 -9.99 1.13 19.31
C THR A 96 -10.97 0.74 18.19
N GLN A 97 -11.73 -0.35 18.30
CA GLN A 97 -12.77 -0.71 17.33
C GLN A 97 -14.13 -0.04 17.58
N LYS A 98 -14.28 0.71 18.67
CA LYS A 98 -15.56 1.34 19.08
C LYS A 98 -15.53 2.87 18.99
N THR A 99 -14.56 3.41 18.25
CA THR A 99 -14.45 4.80 17.81
C THR A 99 -14.24 4.77 16.31
#